data_AF-A0A2I3CR53-F1
#
_entry.id   AF-A0A2I3CR53-F1
#
_cell.length_a   1.000
_cell.length_b   1.000
_cell.length_c   1.000
_cell.angle_alpha   90.00
_cell.angle_beta   90.00
_cell.angle_gamma   90.00
#
_symmetry.space_group_name_H-M   'P 1'
#
loop_
_entity.id
_entity.type
_entity.pdbx_description
1 polymer ?
#
loop_
_entity_poly.entity_id
_entity_poly.type
_entity_poly.pdbx_seq_one_letter_code
_entity_poly.pdbx_strand_id
1 'polypeptide(L)' 'MLHLILPFSCEELKELQHTFATEKGIWFGNPQVTAHPNQSIVEWYIGDYLLNLGDDELRSFFNQLLGKKA' A
#
# COMPACT_ATOMS: atom_id res chain seq x y z
N MET A 1 9.24 9.58 -4.17
CA MET A 1 8.41 9.20 -3.00
C MET A 1 6.96 9.29 -3.43
N LEU A 2 6.17 8.25 -3.17
CA LEU A 2 4.78 8.16 -3.60
C LEU A 2 3.89 8.25 -2.36
N HIS A 3 3.01 9.24 -2.31
CA HIS A 3 2.02 9.37 -1.25
C HIS A 3 0.70 8.77 -1.72
N LEU A 4 0.21 7.77 -0.98
CA LEU A 4 -1.06 7.11 -1.24
C LEU A 4 -2.04 7.50 -0.15
N ILE A 5 -3.16 8.10 -0.54
CA ILE A 5 -4.30 8.36 0.35
C ILE A 5 -5.33 7.29 0.04
N LEU A 6 -5.61 6.42 1.00
CA LEU A 6 -6.43 5.24 0.79
C LEU A 6 -7.68 5.25 1.67
N PRO A 7 -8.81 4.67 1.21
CA PRO A 7 -10.08 4.63 1.93
C PRO A 7 -10.10 3.49 2.96
N PHE A 8 -9.02 3.32 3.71
CA PHE A 8 -8.86 2.31 4.76
C PHE A 8 -8.53 3.02 6.07
N SER A 9 -8.98 2.44 7.19
CA SER A 9 -8.44 2.81 8.50
C SER A 9 -6.95 2.49 8.59
N CYS A 10 -6.25 3.14 9.53
CA CYS A 10 -4.82 2.89 9.74
C CYS A 10 -4.53 1.45 10.16
N GLU A 11 -5.45 0.80 10.89
CA GLU A 11 -5.32 -0.60 11.30
C GLU A 11 -5.46 -1.55 10.12
N GLU A 12 -6.52 -1.40 9.32
CA GLU A 12 -6.71 -2.18 8.09
C GLU A 12 -5.51 -2.08 7.15
N LEU A 13 -4.94 -0.87 7.01
CA LEU A 13 -3.82 -0.66 6.12
C LEU A 13 -2.51 -1.25 6.65
N LYS A 14 -2.34 -1.35 7.98
CA LYS A 14 -1.21 -2.06 8.60
C LYS A 14 -1.32 -3.58 8.40
N GLU A 15 -2.52 -4.13 8.53
CA GLU A 15 -2.76 -5.55 8.23
C GLU A 15 -2.43 -5.86 6.77
N LEU A 16 -2.92 -5.03 5.83
CA LEU A 16 -2.59 -5.17 4.41
C LEU A 16 -1.08 -5.08 4.18
N GLN A 17 -0.40 -4.09 4.76
CA GLN A 17 1.06 -3.97 4.66
C GLN A 17 1.77 -5.24 5.12
N HIS A 18 1.36 -5.81 6.26
CA HIS A 18 1.94 -7.05 6.77
C HIS A 18 1.72 -8.22 5.81
N THR A 19 0.52 -8.35 5.23
CA THR A 19 0.21 -9.37 4.21
C THR A 19 1.10 -9.21 2.98
N PHE A 20 1.19 -8.00 2.41
CA PHE A 20 2.04 -7.74 1.24
C PHE A 20 3.53 -7.95 1.52
N ALA A 21 4.01 -7.61 2.72
CA ALA A 21 5.39 -7.86 3.12
C ALA A 21 5.68 -9.36 3.26
N THR A 22 4.76 -10.12 3.84
CA THR A 22 4.92 -11.56 4.11
C THR A 22 4.78 -12.39 2.84
N GLU A 23 3.77 -12.12 2.03
CA GLU A 23 3.42 -12.94 0.86
C GLU A 23 4.22 -12.56 -0.39
N LYS A 24 4.59 -11.28 -0.51
CA LYS A 24 5.20 -10.74 -1.74
C LYS A 24 6.55 -10.07 -1.54
N GLY A 25 7.01 -9.93 -0.29
CA GLY A 25 8.20 -9.16 0.02
C GLY A 25 8.05 -7.65 -0.23
N ILE A 26 6.81 -7.15 -0.37
CA ILE A 26 6.55 -5.73 -0.69
C ILE A 26 6.26 -4.95 0.58
N TRP A 27 7.19 -4.09 0.96
CA TRP A 27 6.97 -3.11 2.04
C TRP A 27 6.65 -1.74 1.45
N PHE A 28 5.37 -1.36 1.44
CA PHE A 28 4.93 -0.13 0.76
C PHE A 28 4.88 1.13 1.65
N GLY A 29 5.62 1.17 2.75
CA GLY A 29 5.70 2.34 3.64
C GLY A 29 4.76 2.27 4.84
N ASN A 30 4.90 3.17 5.81
CA ASN A 30 4.18 3.10 7.10
C ASN A 30 2.82 3.82 7.05
N PRO A 31 1.70 3.14 7.35
CA PRO A 31 0.38 3.79 7.46
C PRO A 31 0.32 4.81 8.59
N GLN A 32 -0.21 5.99 8.27
CA GLN A 32 -0.43 7.07 9.21
C GLN A 32 -1.92 7.41 9.28
N VAL A 33 -2.36 7.77 10.49
CA VAL A 33 -3.73 8.24 10.72
C VAL A 33 -3.93 9.60 10.06
N THR A 34 -5.12 9.80 9.50
CA THR A 34 -5.58 11.11 9.03
C THR A 34 -6.69 11.64 9.93
N ALA A 35 -7.21 12.83 9.64
CA ALA A 35 -8.36 13.38 10.36
C ALA A 35 -9.65 12.54 10.19
N HIS A 36 -9.74 11.70 9.15
CA HIS A 36 -10.91 10.86 8.89
C HIS A 36 -10.60 9.40 9.30
N PRO A 37 -11.42 8.75 10.15
CA PRO A 37 -11.11 7.43 10.72
C PRO A 37 -11.00 6.31 9.69
N ASN A 38 -11.70 6.42 8.56
CA ASN A 38 -11.65 5.47 7.43
C ASN A 38 -10.74 5.94 6.30
N GLN A 39 -9.76 6.80 6.60
CA GLN A 39 -8.77 7.25 5.65
C GLN A 39 -7.38 7.21 6.30
N SER A 40 -6.42 6.72 5.54
CA SER A 40 -5.03 6.64 5.95
C SER A 40 -4.13 7.11 4.81
N ILE A 41 -2.98 7.62 5.19
CA ILE A 41 -1.94 8.00 4.25
C ILE A 41 -0.74 7.07 4.43
N VAL A 42 -0.16 6.64 3.31
CA VAL A 42 1.09 5.89 3.29
C VAL A 42 2.10 6.62 2.43
N GLU A 43 3.30 6.73 2.99
CA GLU A 43 4.47 7.28 2.33
C GLU A 43 5.36 6.13 1.83
N TRP A 44 5.26 5.82 0.53
CA TRP A 44 6.08 4.79 -0.10
C TRP A 44 7.34 5.40 -0.70
N TYR A 45 8.49 5.10 -0.09
CA TYR A 45 9.78 5.41 -0.67
C TYR A 45 10.02 4.54 -1.91
N ILE A 46 10.29 5.20 -3.04
CA ILE A 46 10.70 4.51 -4.28
C ILE A 46 12.16 4.09 -4.09
N GLY A 47 12.35 2.98 -3.38
CA GLY A 47 13.64 2.31 -3.27
C GLY A 47 13.84 1.32 -4.42
N ASP A 48 14.94 0.57 -4.37
CA ASP A 48 15.35 -0.37 -5.43
C ASP A 48 14.24 -1.35 -5.82
N TYR A 49 13.41 -1.79 -4.87
CA TYR A 49 12.33 -2.72 -5.16
C TYR A 49 11.24 -2.12 -6.06
N LEU A 50 10.75 -0.91 -5.76
CA LEU A 50 9.73 -0.26 -6.59
C LEU A 50 10.31 0.20 -7.93
N LEU A 51 11.58 0.59 -7.96
CA LEU A 51 12.27 0.97 -9.20
C LEU A 51 12.40 -0.21 -10.18
N ASN A 52 12.56 -1.42 -9.65
CA ASN A 52 12.71 -2.65 -10.45
C ASN A 52 11.38 -3.39 -10.67
N LEU A 53 10.27 -2.90 -10.11
CA LEU A 53 8.96 -3.51 -10.27
C LEU A 53 8.45 -3.24 -11.70
N GLY A 54 8.07 -4.29 -12.43
CA GLY A 54 7.50 -4.12 -13.77
C GLY A 54 6.14 -3.41 -13.74
N ASP A 55 5.80 -2.69 -14.80
CA ASP A 55 4.51 -1.98 -14.91
C ASP A 55 3.30 -2.89 -14.63
N ASP A 56 3.32 -4.12 -15.14
CA ASP A 56 2.24 -5.09 -14.95
C ASP A 56 2.15 -5.60 -13.50
N GLU A 57 3.30 -5.76 -12.84
CA GLU A 57 3.37 -6.12 -11.42
C GLU A 57 2.87 -4.97 -10.55
N LEU A 58 3.21 -3.73 -10.90
CA LEU A 58 2.73 -2.53 -10.22
C LEU A 58 1.21 -2.39 -10.32
N ARG A 59 0.66 -2.61 -11.52
CA ARG A 59 -0.80 -2.63 -11.75
C ARG A 59 -1.47 -3.74 -10.96
N SER A 60 -0.89 -4.95 -10.95
CA SER A 60 -1.41 -6.07 -10.17
C SER A 60 -1.39 -5.78 -8.67
N PHE A 61 -0.34 -5.14 -8.15
CA PHE A 61 -0.26 -4.69 -6.77
C PHE A 61 -1.41 -3.73 -6.44
N PHE A 62 -1.62 -2.67 -7.23
CA PHE A 62 -2.69 -1.71 -6.96
C PHE A 62 -4.09 -2.32 -7.11
N ASN A 63 -4.30 -3.20 -8.08
CA ASN A 63 -5.57 -3.92 -8.23
C ASN A 63 -5.89 -4.78 -7.01
N GLN A 64 -4.88 -5.43 -6.43
CA GLN A 64 -5.05 -6.23 -5.22
C GLN A 64 -5.23 -5.37 -3.97
N LEU A 65 -4.50 -4.25 -3.87
CA LEU A 65 -4.64 -3.29 -2.79
C LEU A 65 -6.05 -2.68 -2.73
N LEU A 66 -6.65 -2.41 -3.90
CA LEU A 66 -8.01 -1.88 -4.04
C LEU A 66 -9.08 -3.00 -4.09
N GLY A 67 -8.64 -4.26 -4.20
CA GLY A 67 -9.43 -5.45 -4.44
C GLY A 67 -10.19 -5.98 -3.23
N LYS A 68 -11.03 -5.12 -2.62
CA LYS A 68 -12.24 -5.52 -1.89
C LYS A 68 -13.49 -4.81 -2.42
N LYS A 69 -13.45 -4.35 -3.67
CA LYS A 69 -14.61 -3.93 -4.47
C LYS A 69 -14.34 -4.23 -5.95
N ALA A 70 -14.70 -5.44 -6.38
CA ALA A 70 -15.17 -5.72 -7.74
C ALA A 70 -16.66 -6.03 -7.62
#